data_AF-A0A7C6LTL9-F1
#
_entry.id   AF-A0A7C6LTL9-F1
#
_cell.length_a   1.000
_cell.length_b   1.000
_cell.length_c   1.000
_cell.angle_alpha   90.00
_cell.angle_beta   90.00
_cell.angle_gamma   90.00
#
_symmetry.space_group_name_H-M   'P 1'
#
loop_
_entity.id
_entity.type
_entity.pdbx_description
1 polymer ?
#
loop_
_entity_poly.entity_id
_entity_poly.type
_entity_poly.pdbx_seq_one_letter_code
_entity_poly.pdbx_strand_id
1 'polypeptide(L)'
;MELVRRALRRARGDRARSVATLLAIFAAVTSFVVLTGHASTQRLEVTRTAEENYRASYDILVRPTGSTLGLEASEGLVRTNFLSGQYGGITVDQVEQVRALPGVQIAAPIAMVGYYYQTLPITQQIADLLPQGERGLVRYRTEITARNGTATTSGPAGYYYRTATEWEPVPTTWPATSGRIRISRSSARRSSTPAPG
;
A
#
# COMPACT_ATOMS: atom_id res chain seq x y z
N MET A 1 -16.11 -57.81 12.60
CA MET A 1 -16.17 -57.61 14.06
C MET A 1 -14.99 -58.21 14.85
N GLU A 2 -14.21 -59.13 14.28
CA GLU A 2 -12.99 -59.70 14.91
C GLU A 2 -11.90 -58.66 15.26
N LEU A 3 -11.67 -57.68 14.38
CA LEU A 3 -10.64 -56.65 14.56
C LEU A 3 -10.92 -55.73 15.77
N VAL A 4 -12.18 -55.37 15.98
CA VAL A 4 -12.63 -54.54 17.11
C VAL A 4 -12.42 -55.25 18.45
N ARG A 5 -12.69 -56.56 18.50
CA ARG A 5 -12.48 -57.37 19.71
C ARG A 5 -11.00 -57.50 20.08
N ARG A 6 -10.10 -57.63 19.10
CA ARG A 6 -8.65 -57.68 19.34
C ARG A 6 -8.09 -56.33 19.80
N ALA A 7 -8.58 -55.23 19.22
CA ALA A 7 -8.23 -53.87 19.66
C ALA A 7 -8.67 -53.61 21.12
N LEU A 8 -9.89 -54.01 21.48
CA LEU A 8 -10.42 -53.89 22.85
C LEU A 8 -9.62 -54.72 23.88
N ARG A 9 -9.16 -55.92 23.51
CA ARG A 9 -8.32 -56.76 24.38
C ARG A 9 -6.93 -56.15 24.58
N ARG A 10 -6.34 -55.54 23.54
CA ARG A 10 -5.04 -54.86 23.65
C ARG A 10 -5.12 -53.56 24.45
N ALA A 11 -6.22 -52.81 24.30
CA ALA A 11 -6.51 -51.63 25.11
C ALA A 11 -6.71 -51.96 26.60
N ARG A 12 -7.19 -53.17 26.91
CA ARG A 12 -7.32 -53.67 28.30
C ARG A 12 -6.01 -54.22 28.89
N GLY A 13 -5.04 -54.62 28.07
CA GLY A 13 -3.74 -55.12 28.51
C GLY A 13 -2.80 -54.01 28.99
N ASP A 14 -2.71 -52.91 28.24
CA ASP A 14 -1.94 -51.71 28.59
C ASP A 14 -2.87 -50.56 29.00
N ARG A 15 -3.56 -50.72 30.14
CA ARG A 15 -4.56 -49.76 30.63
C ARG A 15 -3.99 -48.34 30.76
N ALA A 16 -2.76 -48.19 31.25
CA ALA A 16 -2.11 -46.90 31.42
C ALA A 16 -1.92 -46.16 30.08
N ARG A 17 -1.42 -46.86 29.06
CA ARG A 17 -1.15 -46.27 27.73
C ARG A 17 -2.43 -45.92 26.99
N SER A 18 -3.46 -46.74 27.14
CA SER A 18 -4.77 -46.51 26.53
C SER A 18 -5.48 -45.29 27.16
N VAL A 19 -5.42 -45.16 28.48
CA VAL A 19 -5.95 -43.99 29.20
C VAL A 19 -5.18 -42.72 28.82
N ALA A 20 -3.84 -42.78 28.76
CA ALA A 20 -3.02 -41.63 28.34
C ALA A 20 -3.37 -41.16 26.92
N THR A 21 -3.53 -42.08 25.98
CA THR A 21 -3.91 -41.75 24.59
C THR A 21 -5.31 -41.14 24.52
N LEU A 22 -6.28 -41.68 25.26
CA LEU A 22 -7.63 -41.15 25.32
C LEU A 22 -7.66 -39.74 25.90
N LEU A 23 -6.92 -39.49 26.98
CA LEU A 23 -6.81 -38.15 27.58
C LEU A 23 -6.16 -37.16 26.62
N ALA A 24 -5.10 -37.56 25.90
CA ALA A 24 -4.45 -36.71 24.91
C ALA A 24 -5.41 -36.33 23.76
N ILE A 25 -6.16 -37.30 23.23
CA ILE A 25 -7.18 -37.03 22.20
C ILE A 25 -8.26 -36.10 22.75
N PHE A 26 -8.74 -36.33 23.97
CA PHE A 26 -9.77 -35.50 24.58
C PHE A 26 -9.30 -34.06 24.79
N ALA A 27 -8.06 -33.88 25.29
CA ALA A 27 -7.45 -32.57 25.45
C ALA A 27 -7.27 -31.84 24.12
N ALA A 28 -6.85 -32.55 23.07
CA ALA A 28 -6.68 -32.00 21.72
C ALA A 28 -8.03 -31.55 21.11
N VAL A 29 -9.06 -32.40 21.18
CA VAL A 29 -10.41 -32.07 20.67
C VAL A 29 -10.99 -30.88 21.43
N THR A 30 -10.85 -30.85 22.77
CA THR A 30 -11.36 -29.74 23.58
C THR A 30 -10.66 -28.43 23.24
N SER A 31 -9.33 -28.43 23.11
CA SER A 31 -8.58 -27.24 22.68
C SER A 31 -8.97 -26.78 21.28
N PHE A 32 -9.14 -27.70 20.34
CA PHE A 32 -9.56 -27.37 18.97
C PHE A 32 -10.98 -26.77 18.94
N VAL A 33 -11.91 -27.33 19.70
CA VAL A 33 -13.28 -26.79 19.83
C VAL A 33 -13.26 -25.40 20.48
N VAL A 34 -12.50 -25.22 21.57
CA VAL A 34 -12.36 -23.91 22.24
C VAL A 34 -11.75 -22.88 21.29
N LEU A 35 -10.67 -23.22 20.59
CA LEU A 35 -10.01 -22.34 19.62
C LEU A 35 -10.95 -21.98 18.45
N THR A 36 -11.69 -22.96 17.91
CA THR A 36 -12.65 -22.74 16.82
C THR A 36 -13.83 -21.89 17.30
N GLY A 37 -14.29 -22.13 18.54
CA GLY A 37 -15.26 -21.30 19.25
C GLY A 37 -14.78 -19.85 19.33
N HIS A 38 -13.57 -19.61 19.83
CA HIS A 38 -12.98 -18.27 19.89
C HIS A 38 -12.82 -17.61 18.50
N ALA A 39 -12.40 -18.35 17.48
CA ALA A 39 -12.28 -17.82 16.12
C ALA A 39 -13.65 -17.44 15.52
N SER A 40 -14.67 -18.25 15.78
CA SER A 40 -16.05 -17.96 15.34
C SER A 40 -16.66 -16.79 16.11
N THR A 41 -16.45 -16.69 17.43
CA THR A 41 -16.91 -15.54 18.22
C THR A 41 -16.17 -14.27 17.83
N GLN A 42 -14.86 -14.31 17.59
CA GLN A 42 -14.10 -13.17 17.10
C GLN A 42 -14.57 -12.73 15.71
N ARG A 43 -14.86 -13.68 14.80
CA ARG A 43 -15.43 -13.35 13.49
C ARG A 43 -16.81 -12.71 13.62
N LEU A 44 -17.67 -13.26 14.48
CA LEU A 44 -19.01 -12.71 14.78
C LEU A 44 -18.94 -11.34 15.45
N GLU A 45 -17.97 -11.11 16.34
CA GLU A 45 -17.74 -9.83 17.01
C GLU A 45 -17.18 -8.79 16.03
N VAL A 46 -16.24 -9.16 15.15
CA VAL A 46 -15.71 -8.26 14.11
C VAL A 46 -16.78 -7.89 13.09
N THR A 47 -17.59 -8.85 12.62
CA THR A 47 -18.72 -8.56 11.71
C THR A 47 -19.76 -7.68 12.39
N ARG A 48 -20.13 -7.99 13.63
CA ARG A 48 -21.07 -7.17 14.42
C ARG A 48 -20.53 -5.78 14.67
N THR A 49 -19.26 -5.65 15.05
CA THR A 49 -18.62 -4.34 15.24
C THR A 49 -18.61 -3.56 13.93
N ALA A 50 -18.34 -4.21 12.79
CA ALA A 50 -18.40 -3.55 11.50
C ALA A 50 -19.83 -3.11 11.13
N GLU A 51 -20.85 -3.94 11.37
CA GLU A 51 -22.26 -3.61 11.10
C GLU A 51 -22.81 -2.54 12.06
N GLU A 52 -22.46 -2.60 13.35
CA GLU A 52 -22.88 -1.63 14.37
C GLU A 52 -22.19 -0.27 14.22
N ASN A 53 -20.94 -0.25 13.74
CA ASN A 53 -20.21 0.98 13.44
C ASN A 53 -20.38 1.46 12.00
N TYR A 54 -21.02 0.68 11.12
CA TYR A 54 -21.45 1.15 9.80
C TYR A 54 -22.71 2.00 9.95
N ARG A 55 -22.56 3.16 10.58
CA ARG A 55 -23.53 4.25 10.49
C ARG A 55 -23.28 5.00 9.19
N ALA A 56 -23.96 4.58 8.13
CA ALA A 56 -24.12 5.45 6.97
C ALA A 56 -24.75 6.77 7.46
N SER A 57 -24.17 7.92 7.07
CA SER A 57 -24.71 9.23 7.44
C SER A 57 -26.08 9.53 6.81
N TYR A 58 -26.56 8.64 5.93
CA TYR A 58 -27.79 8.74 5.16
C TYR A 58 -28.48 7.39 5.08
N ASP A 59 -29.82 7.39 5.16
CA ASP A 59 -30.63 6.17 5.08
C ASP A 59 -30.84 5.68 3.65
N ILE A 60 -30.95 6.63 2.70
CA ILE A 60 -31.26 6.35 1.29
C ILE A 60 -30.26 7.07 0.40
N LEU A 61 -29.72 6.33 -0.57
CA LEU A 61 -28.86 6.85 -1.61
C LEU A 61 -29.62 6.92 -2.93
N VAL A 62 -29.83 8.13 -3.42
CA VAL A 62 -30.39 8.40 -4.76
C VAL A 62 -29.24 8.64 -5.73
N ARG A 63 -29.25 7.97 -6.89
CA ARG A 63 -28.23 8.10 -7.92
C ARG A 63 -28.84 8.42 -9.28
N PRO A 64 -28.15 9.17 -10.15
CA PRO A 64 -28.63 9.44 -11.50
C PRO A 64 -28.73 8.14 -12.33
N THR A 65 -29.62 8.15 -13.33
CA THR A 65 -29.82 7.02 -14.24
C THR A 65 -28.53 6.67 -14.98
N GLY A 66 -28.22 5.37 -15.10
CA GLY A 66 -27.01 4.89 -15.77
C GLY A 66 -25.73 4.93 -14.91
N SER A 67 -25.82 5.36 -13.64
CA SER A 67 -24.66 5.37 -12.74
C SER A 67 -24.31 4.00 -12.16
N THR A 68 -25.19 3.00 -12.25
CA THR A 68 -25.01 1.64 -11.73
C THR A 68 -23.91 0.89 -12.47
N LEU A 69 -22.98 0.30 -11.73
CA LEU A 69 -21.89 -0.48 -12.31
C LEU A 69 -22.32 -1.92 -12.62
N GLY A 70 -21.71 -2.56 -13.62
CA GLY A 70 -22.02 -3.94 -13.99
C GLY A 70 -21.86 -4.94 -12.84
N LEU A 71 -20.87 -4.73 -11.98
CA LEU A 71 -20.65 -5.55 -10.77
C LEU A 71 -21.74 -5.34 -9.71
N GLU A 72 -22.30 -4.13 -9.61
CA GLU A 72 -23.39 -3.82 -8.68
C GLU A 72 -24.68 -4.54 -9.10
N ALA A 73 -24.92 -4.62 -10.42
CA ALA A 73 -26.08 -5.33 -10.97
C ALA A 73 -25.98 -6.86 -10.81
N SER A 74 -24.78 -7.43 -10.83
CA SER A 74 -24.58 -8.89 -10.70
C SER A 74 -24.56 -9.38 -9.26
N GLU A 75 -23.95 -8.62 -8.34
CA GLU A 75 -23.71 -9.07 -6.97
C GLU A 75 -24.57 -8.35 -5.93
N GLY A 76 -25.30 -7.30 -6.30
CA GLY A 76 -26.07 -6.48 -5.36
C GLY A 76 -25.20 -5.71 -4.36
N LEU A 77 -23.89 -5.62 -4.61
CA LEU A 77 -22.92 -4.98 -3.73
C LEU A 77 -22.49 -3.62 -4.30
N VAL A 78 -22.63 -2.57 -3.49
CA VAL A 78 -22.13 -1.22 -3.81
C VAL A 78 -20.73 -1.04 -3.24
N ARG A 79 -19.83 -0.46 -4.03
CA ARG A 79 -18.44 -0.21 -3.58
C ARG A 79 -18.40 0.89 -2.52
N THR A 80 -17.59 0.72 -1.47
CA THR A 80 -17.44 1.69 -0.37
C THR A 80 -17.14 3.12 -0.86
N ASN A 81 -16.31 3.26 -1.90
CA ASN A 81 -15.92 4.57 -2.46
C ASN A 81 -16.70 4.89 -3.75
N PHE A 82 -17.99 4.52 -3.84
CA PHE A 82 -18.79 4.71 -5.05
C PHE A 82 -18.90 6.19 -5.50
N LEU A 83 -18.85 7.13 -4.55
CA LEU A 83 -18.87 8.57 -4.83
C LEU A 83 -17.64 9.03 -5.59
N SER A 84 -16.48 8.41 -5.34
CA SER A 84 -15.19 8.85 -5.89
C SER A 84 -15.01 8.57 -7.39
N GLY A 85 -15.94 7.87 -8.03
CA GLY A 85 -15.88 7.53 -9.46
C GLY A 85 -17.13 7.89 -10.24
N GLN A 86 -18.09 8.58 -9.62
CA GLN A 86 -19.34 8.96 -10.25
C GLN A 86 -19.19 10.34 -10.90
N TYR A 87 -19.37 10.37 -12.22
CA TYR A 87 -19.41 11.60 -13.01
C TYR A 87 -20.87 12.00 -13.21
N GLY A 88 -21.20 13.24 -12.85
CA GLY A 88 -22.57 13.74 -12.83
C GLY A 88 -23.27 13.56 -11.47
N GLY A 89 -24.40 14.24 -11.32
CA GLY A 89 -25.20 14.24 -10.11
C GLY A 89 -26.68 14.39 -10.43
N ILE A 90 -27.49 14.59 -9.39
CA ILE A 90 -28.89 14.98 -9.53
C ILE A 90 -29.01 16.51 -9.59
N THR A 91 -29.99 17.02 -10.34
CA THR A 91 -30.25 18.47 -10.42
C THR A 91 -30.86 18.99 -9.12
N VAL A 92 -30.79 20.30 -8.90
CA VAL A 92 -31.43 20.93 -7.72
C VAL A 92 -32.94 20.67 -7.72
N ASP A 93 -33.58 20.71 -8.89
CA ASP A 93 -35.00 20.37 -9.01
C ASP A 93 -35.30 18.92 -8.61
N GLN A 94 -34.42 17.98 -8.95
CA GLN A 94 -34.55 16.58 -8.54
C GLN A 94 -34.35 16.41 -7.03
N VAL A 95 -33.46 17.19 -6.41
CA VAL A 95 -33.28 17.20 -4.95
C VAL A 95 -34.56 17.65 -4.25
N GLU A 96 -35.20 18.71 -4.75
CA GLU A 96 -36.48 19.20 -4.19
C GLU A 96 -37.60 18.18 -4.39
N GLN A 97 -37.64 17.48 -5.53
CA GLN A 97 -38.59 16.38 -5.74
C GLN A 97 -38.40 15.25 -4.71
N VAL A 98 -37.15 14.87 -4.43
CA VAL A 98 -36.83 13.85 -3.41
C VAL A 98 -37.23 14.34 -2.02
N ARG A 99 -36.95 15.60 -1.69
CA ARG A 99 -37.32 16.22 -0.41
C ARG A 99 -38.84 16.27 -0.20
N ALA A 100 -39.62 16.42 -1.26
CA ALA A 100 -41.07 16.45 -1.21
C ALA A 100 -41.72 15.07 -0.95
N LEU A 101 -40.96 13.97 -1.00
CA LEU A 101 -41.48 12.64 -0.74
C LEU A 101 -41.87 12.45 0.73
N PRO A 102 -43.00 11.77 1.02
CA PRO A 102 -43.42 11.51 2.39
C PRO A 102 -42.36 10.65 3.12
N GLY A 103 -41.95 11.09 4.31
CA GLY A 103 -40.94 10.41 5.13
C GLY A 103 -39.51 10.91 4.92
N VAL A 104 -39.24 11.75 3.92
CA VAL A 104 -37.92 12.39 3.73
C VAL A 104 -37.85 13.67 4.56
N GLN A 105 -37.05 13.66 5.62
CA GLN A 105 -36.84 14.85 6.47
C GLN A 105 -35.79 15.80 5.89
N ILE A 106 -34.72 15.24 5.30
CA ILE A 106 -33.57 15.97 4.79
C ILE A 106 -33.12 15.31 3.47
N ALA A 107 -32.87 16.13 2.45
CA ALA A 107 -32.19 15.71 1.23
C ALA A 107 -30.87 16.49 1.12
N ALA A 108 -29.74 15.77 1.12
CA ALA A 108 -28.40 16.36 1.05
C ALA A 108 -27.70 15.90 -0.23
N PRO A 109 -27.65 16.74 -1.29
CA PRO A 109 -26.93 16.38 -2.50
C PRO A 109 -25.43 16.37 -2.26
N ILE A 110 -24.76 15.32 -2.77
CA ILE A 110 -23.30 15.19 -2.75
C ILE A 110 -22.82 15.07 -4.19
N ALA A 111 -21.82 15.86 -4.55
CA ALA A 111 -21.20 15.81 -5.87
C ALA A 111 -19.67 15.87 -5.74
N MET A 112 -18.97 15.10 -6.58
CA MET A 112 -17.52 15.22 -6.73
C MET A 112 -17.18 16.47 -7.53
N VAL A 113 -16.44 17.40 -6.93
CA VAL A 113 -16.04 18.67 -7.55
C VAL A 113 -14.75 18.50 -8.38
N GLY A 114 -13.90 17.52 -8.05
CA GLY A 114 -12.68 17.23 -8.78
C GLY A 114 -11.72 16.33 -8.01
N TYR A 115 -10.60 15.99 -8.65
CA TYR A 115 -9.54 15.18 -8.05
C TYR A 115 -8.32 16.05 -7.75
N TYR A 116 -7.70 15.81 -6.60
CA TYR A 116 -6.37 16.31 -6.30
C TYR A 116 -5.40 15.13 -6.27
N TYR A 117 -4.45 15.14 -7.18
CA TYR A 117 -3.38 14.15 -7.19
C TYR A 117 -2.26 14.61 -6.26
N GLN A 118 -2.08 13.89 -5.15
CA GLN A 118 -0.90 14.10 -4.31
C GLN A 118 0.31 13.47 -4.99
N THR A 119 1.30 14.29 -5.35
CA THR A 119 2.62 13.77 -5.75
C THR A 119 3.41 13.44 -4.50
N LEU A 120 3.61 12.14 -4.25
CA LEU A 120 4.50 11.67 -3.19
C LEU A 120 5.92 11.51 -3.76
N PRO A 121 6.90 12.32 -3.34
CA PRO A 121 8.27 12.13 -3.76
C PRO A 121 8.81 10.84 -3.14
N ILE A 122 9.09 9.84 -3.98
CA ILE A 122 9.79 8.62 -3.56
C ILE A 122 11.28 8.88 -3.74
N THR A 123 11.99 9.10 -2.65
CA THR A 123 13.45 9.24 -2.67
C THR A 123 14.09 7.86 -2.57
N GLN A 124 14.93 7.52 -3.54
CA GLN A 124 15.78 6.32 -3.48
C GLN A 124 17.25 6.73 -3.49
N GLN A 125 18.04 6.13 -2.61
CA GLN A 125 19.48 6.30 -2.60
C GLN A 125 20.08 5.46 -3.71
N ILE A 126 20.66 6.11 -4.71
CA ILE A 126 21.31 5.48 -5.86
C ILE A 126 22.84 5.64 -5.83
N ALA A 127 23.38 6.20 -4.75
CA ALA A 127 24.81 6.47 -4.58
C ALA A 127 25.65 5.21 -4.78
N ASP A 128 25.18 4.09 -4.24
CA ASP A 128 25.87 2.79 -4.31
C ASP A 128 25.76 2.13 -5.70
N LEU A 129 24.81 2.57 -6.51
CA LEU A 129 24.59 2.07 -7.88
C LEU A 129 25.35 2.90 -8.92
N LEU A 130 25.87 4.06 -8.54
CA LEU A 130 26.66 4.90 -9.42
C LEU A 130 28.04 4.26 -9.64
N PRO A 131 28.52 4.17 -10.89
CA PRO A 131 29.87 3.70 -11.17
C PRO A 131 30.91 4.49 -10.36
N GLN A 132 31.88 3.79 -9.79
CA GLN A 132 33.04 4.38 -9.14
C GLN A 132 33.91 5.04 -10.22
N GLY A 133 33.78 6.37 -10.40
CA GLY A 133 34.52 7.13 -11.42
C GLY A 133 34.03 8.57 -11.59
N GLU A 134 34.75 9.34 -12.41
CA GLU A 134 34.43 10.75 -12.72
C GLU A 134 33.17 10.91 -13.59
N ARG A 135 32.77 9.84 -14.30
CA ARG A 135 31.59 9.83 -15.16
C ARG A 135 30.82 8.53 -14.96
N GLY A 136 29.52 8.65 -14.75
CA GLY A 136 28.66 7.49 -14.57
C GLY A 136 27.25 7.76 -15.06
N LEU A 137 26.66 6.78 -15.74
CA LEU A 137 25.26 6.80 -16.18
C LEU A 137 24.53 5.63 -15.54
N VAL A 138 23.42 5.92 -14.86
CA VAL A 138 22.52 4.91 -14.31
C VAL A 138 21.16 5.10 -14.96
N ARG A 139 20.68 4.07 -15.66
CA ARG A 139 19.31 4.03 -16.19
C ARG A 139 18.39 3.40 -15.14
N TYR A 140 17.24 4.02 -14.90
CA TYR A 140 16.21 3.45 -14.04
C TYR A 140 14.90 3.26 -14.80
N ARG A 141 14.17 2.22 -14.39
CA ARG A 141 12.77 1.97 -14.75
C ARG A 141 12.06 1.59 -13.48
N THR A 142 10.95 2.23 -13.20
CA THR A 142 10.11 1.89 -12.04
C THR A 142 8.90 1.10 -12.49
N GLU A 143 8.46 0.16 -11.66
CA GLU A 143 7.18 -0.51 -11.78
C GLU A 143 6.36 -0.21 -10.53
N ILE A 144 5.10 0.15 -10.73
CA ILE A 144 4.17 0.46 -9.65
C ILE A 144 3.26 -0.75 -9.49
N THR A 145 3.35 -1.40 -8.33
CA THR A 145 2.44 -2.46 -7.90
C THR A 145 1.38 -1.88 -6.97
N ALA A 146 0.12 -2.20 -7.22
CA ALA A 146 -1.03 -1.82 -6.41
C ALA A 146 -1.87 -3.05 -6.07
N ARG A 147 -2.82 -2.89 -5.13
CA ARG A 147 -3.80 -3.92 -4.74
C ARG A 147 -3.12 -5.25 -4.37
N ASN A 148 -2.15 -5.20 -3.45
CA ASN A 148 -1.40 -6.37 -2.97
C ASN A 148 -0.75 -7.19 -4.12
N GLY A 149 -0.22 -6.51 -5.15
CA GLY A 149 0.46 -7.13 -6.28
C GLY A 149 -0.44 -7.57 -7.44
N THR A 150 -1.76 -7.35 -7.36
CA THR A 150 -2.69 -7.77 -8.43
C THR A 150 -2.88 -6.75 -9.54
N ALA A 151 -2.34 -5.54 -9.38
CA ALA A 151 -2.33 -4.53 -10.42
C ALA A 151 -0.90 -3.99 -10.59
N THR A 152 -0.35 -4.08 -11.80
CA THR A 152 0.96 -3.54 -12.16
C THR A 152 0.82 -2.49 -13.26
N THR A 153 1.59 -1.41 -13.14
CA THR A 153 1.74 -0.41 -14.20
C THR A 153 3.16 0.12 -14.27
N SER A 154 3.56 0.61 -15.43
CA SER A 154 4.88 1.23 -15.61
C SER A 154 4.94 2.57 -14.88
N GLY A 155 5.97 2.75 -14.05
CA GLY A 155 6.28 4.02 -13.41
C GLY A 155 7.23 4.87 -14.26
N PRO A 156 7.67 6.02 -13.74
CA PRO A 156 8.67 6.86 -14.39
C PRO A 156 9.94 6.06 -14.72
N ALA A 157 10.54 6.37 -15.87
CA ALA A 157 11.84 5.84 -16.28
C ALA A 157 12.73 7.00 -16.70
N GLY A 158 14.04 6.85 -16.52
CA GLY A 158 14.97 7.93 -16.80
C GLY A 158 16.42 7.53 -16.60
N TYR A 159 17.29 8.54 -16.57
CA TYR A 159 18.71 8.37 -16.41
C TYR A 159 19.25 9.36 -15.38
N TYR A 160 20.16 8.89 -14.53
CA TYR A 160 21.00 9.74 -13.69
C TYR A 160 22.40 9.77 -14.28
N TYR A 161 22.91 10.97 -14.51
CA TYR A 161 24.26 11.19 -15.01
C TYR A 161 25.09 11.92 -13.96
N ARG A 162 26.22 11.33 -13.59
CA ARG A 162 27.24 11.96 -12.75
C ARG A 162 28.37 12.43 -13.65
N THR A 163 28.71 13.71 -13.53
CA THR A 163 29.98 14.26 -13.98
C THR A 163 30.78 14.72 -12.78
N ALA A 164 32.10 14.63 -12.86
CA ALA A 164 32.98 15.34 -11.96
C ALA A 164 32.77 16.84 -12.22
N THR A 165 32.07 17.51 -11.31
CA THR A 165 31.98 18.96 -11.31
C THR A 165 33.33 19.51 -10.85
N GLU A 166 34.31 19.62 -11.74
CA GLU A 166 35.25 20.72 -11.61
C GLU A 166 34.56 21.93 -12.23
N TRP A 167 34.20 22.91 -11.39
CA TRP A 167 33.68 24.19 -11.85
C TRP A 167 34.78 24.87 -12.66
N GLU A 168 34.74 24.74 -13.98
CA GLU A 168 35.53 25.59 -14.86
C GLU A 168 34.83 26.96 -14.89
N PRO A 169 35.41 28.01 -14.31
CA PRO A 169 34.79 29.33 -14.32
C PRO A 169 34.63 29.76 -15.78
N VAL A 170 33.40 30.10 -16.17
CA VAL A 170 33.10 30.76 -17.45
C VAL A 170 34.11 31.91 -17.62
N PRO A 171 34.86 31.98 -18.74
CA PRO A 171 35.85 33.02 -18.95
C PRO A 171 35.17 34.39 -18.83
N THR A 172 35.44 35.10 -17.74
CA THR A 172 34.87 36.41 -17.42
C THR A 172 35.64 37.55 -18.06
N THR A 173 36.56 37.25 -18.98
CA THR A 173 37.31 38.27 -19.70
C THR A 173 36.53 38.74 -20.92
N TRP A 174 35.68 39.74 -20.73
CA TRP A 174 35.61 40.83 -21.71
C TRP A 174 36.94 41.60 -21.64
N PRO A 175 37.47 42.13 -22.76
CA PRO A 175 38.76 42.84 -22.75
C PRO A 175 38.75 43.94 -21.68
N ALA A 176 39.75 43.88 -20.81
CA ALA A 176 39.81 44.64 -19.57
C ALA A 176 39.68 46.16 -19.76
N THR A 177 38.78 46.79 -19.01
CA THR A 177 39.12 48.04 -18.32
C THR A 177 39.55 47.67 -16.90
N SER A 178 40.76 48.10 -16.56
CA SER A 178 41.61 47.76 -15.42
C SER A 178 40.94 47.56 -14.06
N GLY A 179 41.22 46.41 -13.42
CA GLY A 179 41.09 46.20 -11.98
C GLY A 179 41.88 44.97 -11.54
N ARG A 180 42.97 45.16 -10.78
CA ARG A 180 43.83 44.06 -10.32
C ARG A 180 43.11 43.24 -9.24
N ILE A 181 42.92 41.95 -9.48
CA ILE A 181 42.64 40.98 -8.41
C ILE A 181 43.84 40.04 -8.29
N ARG A 182 44.45 40.08 -7.11
CA ARG A 182 45.62 39.28 -6.74
C ARG A 182 45.10 37.98 -6.11
N ILE A 183 45.33 36.84 -6.75
CA ILE A 183 45.05 35.52 -6.15
C ILE A 183 46.38 34.81 -5.95
N SER A 184 46.76 34.61 -4.69
CA SER A 184 47.96 33.86 -4.31
C SER A 184 47.76 32.37 -4.55
N ARG A 185 48.66 31.74 -5.30
CA ARG A 185 48.77 30.29 -5.42
C ARG A 185 49.31 29.71 -4.10
N SER A 186 48.57 28.82 -3.45
CA SER A 186 49.17 27.79 -2.60
C SER A 186 49.23 26.48 -3.39
N SER A 187 50.28 26.30 -4.16
CA SER A 187 50.57 25.05 -4.87
C SER A 187 51.17 24.03 -3.90
N ALA A 188 50.54 22.86 -3.80
CA ALA A 188 51.12 21.69 -3.15
C ALA A 188 52.38 21.22 -3.91
N ARG A 189 53.45 20.91 -3.18
CA ARG A 189 54.50 19.99 -3.65
C ARG A 189 55.19 19.34 -2.45
N ARG A 190 55.04 18.03 -2.30
CA ARG A 190 55.99 17.21 -1.54
C ARG A 190 56.26 15.92 -2.32
N SER A 191 57.17 16.03 -3.28
CA SER A 191 57.95 14.91 -3.79
C SER A 191 59.16 14.74 -2.86
N SER A 192 59.21 13.67 -2.08
CA SER A 192 60.38 13.29 -1.28
C SER A 192 61.06 12.09 -1.91
N THR A 193 62.28 12.29 -2.42
CA THR A 193 63.30 11.25 -2.58
C THR A 193 64.30 11.45 -1.45
N PRO A 194 64.90 10.38 -0.90
CA PRO A 194 66.37 10.31 -0.97
C PRO A 194 66.91 8.91 -1.29
N ALA A 195 68.17 8.92 -1.77
CA ALA A 195 69.03 7.82 -2.19
C ALA A 195 69.47 6.87 -1.04
N PRO A 196 70.27 5.83 -1.33
CA PRO A 196 71.73 5.98 -1.13
C PRO A 196 72.54 5.36 -2.29
N GLY A 197 73.76 5.82 -2.57
CA GLY A 197 74.98 5.39 -1.87
C GLY A 197 75.84 4.62 -2.86
#